data_AF-A0A973U3G1-F1
#
_entry.id   AF-A0A973U3G1-F1
#
_cell.length_a   1.000
_cell.length_b   1.000
_cell.length_c   1.000
_cell.angle_alpha   90.00
_cell.angle_beta   90.00
_cell.angle_gamma   90.00
#
_symmetry.space_group_name_H-M   'P 1'
#
loop_
_entity.id
_entity.type
_entity.pdbx_description
1 polymer ?
#
loop_
_entity_poly.entity_id
_entity_poly.type
_entity_poly.pdbx_seq_one_letter_code
_entity_poly.pdbx_strand_id
1 'polypeptide(L)'
;MPVDSTEDLLEDRDIELRTLPGVGEKESALVVRREGGTSLLLNDVLANVRHPHGTGAHIMARLFGFGVRRPQMPRVGKRLFVTDLKALANGFRELAELPELKRIIVSHGDVMTDDPAGELRRVADSLG
;
A
#
# COMPACT_ATOMS: atom_id res chain seq x y z
N MET A 1 18.90 -16.79 -6.38
CA MET A 1 18.33 -17.23 -7.66
C MET A 1 18.01 -15.98 -8.47
N PRO A 2 18.44 -15.86 -9.73
CA PRO A 2 17.92 -14.82 -10.61
C PRO A 2 16.41 -15.04 -10.79
N VAL A 3 15.66 -13.95 -10.96
CA VAL A 3 14.21 -13.97 -11.19
C VAL A 3 13.99 -13.62 -12.65
N ASP A 4 13.20 -14.44 -13.35
CA ASP A 4 13.08 -14.36 -14.81
C ASP A 4 11.98 -13.40 -15.30
N SER A 5 11.09 -12.94 -14.41
CA SER A 5 10.07 -11.93 -14.72
C SER A 5 9.57 -11.19 -13.47
N THR A 6 9.24 -9.91 -13.64
CA THR A 6 8.57 -9.05 -12.65
C THR A 6 7.19 -8.58 -13.15
N GLU A 7 6.72 -9.16 -14.26
CA GLU A 7 5.45 -8.81 -14.91
C GLU A 7 4.29 -9.69 -14.43
N ASP A 8 3.06 -9.34 -14.80
CA ASP A 8 1.87 -10.11 -14.46
C ASP A 8 1.85 -11.45 -15.22
N LEU A 9 2.08 -12.53 -14.49
CA LEU A 9 1.98 -13.91 -15.00
C LEU A 9 0.61 -14.52 -14.72
N LEU A 10 -0.28 -13.80 -14.04
CA LEU A 10 -1.60 -14.28 -13.71
C LEU A 10 -2.49 -14.07 -14.94
N GLU A 11 -2.80 -15.14 -15.66
CA GLU A 11 -3.67 -15.13 -16.85
C GLU A 11 -5.16 -14.82 -16.52
N ASP A 12 -5.42 -14.19 -15.38
CA ASP A 12 -6.74 -13.82 -14.88
C ASP A 12 -7.02 -12.36 -15.21
N ARG A 13 -8.04 -12.13 -16.04
CA ARG A 13 -8.42 -10.79 -16.53
C ARG A 13 -8.94 -9.85 -15.44
N ASP A 14 -9.33 -10.41 -14.30
CA ASP A 14 -9.82 -9.66 -13.15
C ASP A 14 -8.72 -9.40 -12.11
N ILE A 15 -7.49 -9.87 -12.37
CA ILE A 15 -6.29 -9.54 -11.60
C ILE A 15 -5.41 -8.61 -12.44
N GLU A 16 -4.78 -7.65 -11.78
CA GLU A 16 -3.89 -6.72 -12.42
C GLU A 16 -2.75 -6.31 -11.49
N LEU A 17 -1.52 -6.69 -11.84
CA LEU A 17 -0.31 -6.21 -11.19
C LEU A 17 0.13 -4.87 -11.80
N ARG A 18 0.22 -3.84 -10.97
CA ARG A 18 0.66 -2.49 -11.36
C ARG A 18 1.87 -2.07 -10.55
N THR A 19 2.93 -1.62 -11.20
CA THR A 19 4.02 -0.94 -10.51
C THR A 19 3.56 0.44 -10.05
N LEU A 20 3.92 0.85 -8.83
CA LEU A 20 3.58 2.17 -8.33
C LEU A 20 4.51 3.25 -8.89
N PRO A 21 3.98 4.43 -9.23
CA PRO A 21 4.81 5.54 -9.65
C PRO A 21 5.65 6.08 -8.48
N GLY A 22 6.83 6.61 -8.79
CA GLY A 22 7.68 7.27 -7.80
C GLY A 22 8.43 6.36 -6.83
N VAL A 23 8.47 5.05 -7.07
CA VAL A 23 9.19 4.06 -6.23
C VAL A 23 10.28 3.25 -6.99
N GLY A 24 10.63 3.68 -8.20
CA GLY A 24 11.68 3.05 -9.01
C GLY A 24 11.47 1.56 -9.26
N GLU A 25 10.23 1.16 -9.54
CA GLU A 25 9.81 -0.22 -9.85
C GLU A 25 9.94 -1.24 -8.70
N LYS A 26 10.13 -0.77 -7.47
CA LYS A 26 10.33 -1.64 -6.29
C LYS A 26 9.06 -1.99 -5.54
N GLU A 27 8.01 -1.20 -5.69
CA GLU A 27 6.71 -1.44 -5.05
C GLU A 27 5.63 -1.55 -6.10
N SER A 28 4.72 -2.49 -5.88
CA SER A 28 3.60 -2.77 -6.76
C SER A 28 2.29 -2.83 -5.98
N ALA A 29 1.21 -2.63 -6.70
CA ALA A 29 -0.16 -2.86 -6.27
C ALA A 29 -0.71 -4.06 -7.06
N LEU A 30 -1.32 -5.02 -6.37
CA LEU A 30 -2.12 -6.05 -7.01
C LEU A 30 -3.60 -5.68 -6.83
N VAL A 31 -4.29 -5.44 -7.94
CA VAL A 31 -5.73 -5.18 -7.95
C VAL A 31 -6.44 -6.48 -8.28
N VAL A 32 -7.32 -6.93 -7.39
CA VAL A 32 -8.11 -8.15 -7.58
C VAL A 32 -9.59 -7.79 -7.55
N ARG A 33 -10.27 -7.98 -8.68
CA ARG A 33 -11.70 -7.71 -8.86
C ARG A 33 -12.47 -9.01 -8.77
N ARG A 34 -13.51 -9.06 -7.94
CA ARG A 34 -14.41 -10.21 -7.80
C ARG A 34 -15.83 -9.71 -7.58
N GLU A 35 -16.82 -10.60 -7.60
CA GLU A 35 -18.23 -10.26 -7.31
C GLU A 35 -18.40 -9.54 -5.96
N GLY A 36 -17.56 -9.84 -4.97
CA GLY A 36 -17.54 -9.16 -3.66
C GLY A 36 -16.89 -7.76 -3.65
N GLY A 37 -16.52 -7.23 -4.82
CA GLY A 37 -15.84 -5.94 -5.01
C GLY A 37 -14.32 -6.05 -5.19
N THR A 38 -13.65 -4.90 -5.17
CA THR A 38 -12.21 -4.79 -5.42
C THR A 38 -11.40 -4.92 -4.14
N SER A 39 -10.38 -5.77 -4.17
CA SER A 39 -9.33 -5.86 -3.14
C SER A 39 -8.03 -5.32 -3.70
N LEU A 40 -7.41 -4.42 -2.96
CA LEU A 40 -6.10 -3.85 -3.29
C LEU A 40 -5.05 -4.44 -2.36
N LEU A 41 -4.01 -5.07 -2.90
CA LEU A 41 -2.86 -5.52 -2.12
C LEU A 41 -1.70 -4.57 -2.37
N LEU A 42 -1.05 -4.14 -1.29
CA LEU A 42 0.11 -3.26 -1.32
C LEU A 42 1.25 -3.90 -0.53
N ASN A 43 2.47 -3.73 -1.03
CA ASN A 43 3.69 -4.18 -0.35
C ASN A 43 4.07 -3.21 0.78
N ASP A 44 5.34 -2.83 0.90
CA ASP A 44 5.88 -2.07 2.02
C ASP A 44 5.64 -0.56 1.89
N VAL A 45 5.01 -0.15 0.77
CA VAL A 45 4.59 1.22 0.48
C VAL A 45 3.50 1.76 1.42
N LEU A 46 2.79 0.87 2.14
CA LEU A 46 1.76 1.25 3.10
C LEU A 46 1.69 0.26 4.26
N ALA A 47 1.68 0.77 5.49
CA ALA A 47 1.52 -0.04 6.70
C ALA A 47 0.34 0.44 7.55
N ASN A 48 -0.30 -0.50 8.25
CA ASN A 48 -1.46 -0.27 9.13
C ASN A 48 -1.38 -1.11 10.42
N VAL A 49 -0.27 -1.03 11.16
CA VAL A 49 -0.07 -1.83 12.39
C VAL A 49 -0.81 -1.18 13.57
N ARG A 50 -2.14 -1.35 13.67
CA ARG A 50 -2.95 -0.73 14.74
C ARG A 50 -2.73 -1.40 16.10
N HIS A 51 -2.41 -2.69 16.11
CA HIS A 51 -2.27 -3.51 17.32
C HIS A 51 -0.86 -4.10 17.49
N PRO A 52 0.20 -3.29 17.65
CA PRO A 52 1.53 -3.83 17.92
C PRO A 52 1.57 -4.44 19.33
N HIS A 53 2.06 -5.67 19.45
CA HIS A 53 2.16 -6.37 20.73
C HIS A 53 3.45 -6.00 21.48
N GLY A 54 3.30 -5.45 22.69
CA GLY A 54 4.41 -5.09 23.59
C GLY A 54 4.84 -3.62 23.48
N THR A 55 5.24 -3.04 24.61
CA THR A 55 5.55 -1.59 24.72
C THR A 55 6.69 -1.16 23.79
N GLY A 56 7.74 -1.98 23.67
CA GLY A 56 8.87 -1.72 22.77
C GLY A 56 8.46 -1.76 21.30
N ALA A 57 7.61 -2.71 20.91
CA ALA A 57 7.07 -2.81 19.55
C ALA A 57 6.17 -1.62 19.22
N HIS A 58 5.37 -1.13 20.16
CA HIS A 58 4.54 0.08 19.97
C HIS A 58 5.39 1.34 19.76
N ILE A 59 6.48 1.48 20.52
CA ILE A 59 7.41 2.61 20.38
C ILE A 59 8.13 2.55 19.02
N MET A 60 8.65 1.38 18.63
CA MET A 60 9.34 1.21 17.35
C MET A 60 8.39 1.37 16.17
N ALA A 61 7.18 0.81 16.25
CA ALA A 61 6.15 0.97 15.23
C ALA A 61 5.76 2.44 15.02
N ARG A 62 5.70 3.23 16.10
CA ARG A 62 5.48 4.68 16.03
C ARG A 62 6.69 5.42 15.44
N LEU A 63 7.90 5.10 15.89
CA LEU A 63 9.13 5.80 15.48
C LEU A 63 9.41 5.64 13.98
N PHE A 64 9.24 4.43 13.47
CA PHE A 64 9.46 4.09 12.06
C PHE A 64 8.26 4.35 11.15
N GLY A 65 7.11 4.71 11.72
CA GLY A 65 5.93 5.08 10.94
C GLY A 65 5.16 3.88 10.37
N PHE A 66 4.99 2.79 11.12
CA PHE A 66 4.26 1.59 10.68
C PHE A 66 2.73 1.68 10.87
N GLY A 67 2.16 2.86 10.66
CA GLY A 67 0.70 3.03 10.66
C GLY A 67 -0.05 2.91 12.01
N VAL A 68 0.62 3.08 13.16
CA VAL A 68 0.02 2.83 14.49
C VAL A 68 -1.24 3.65 14.79
N ARG A 69 -1.30 4.91 14.35
CA ARG A 69 -2.47 5.80 14.57
C ARG A 69 -3.43 5.84 13.39
N ARG A 70 -2.90 5.65 12.19
CA ARG A 70 -3.57 5.66 10.90
C ARG A 70 -2.62 5.04 9.87
N PRO A 71 -3.12 4.45 8.78
CA PRO A 71 -2.29 3.99 7.68
C PRO A 71 -1.30 5.06 7.23
N GLN A 72 -0.04 4.67 7.03
CA GLN A 72 1.00 5.59 6.56
C GLN A 72 2.14 4.83 5.87
N MET A 73 2.84 5.50 4.96
CA MET A 73 4.07 4.99 4.36
C MET A 73 5.17 4.92 5.43
N PRO A 74 5.76 3.73 5.71
CA PRO A 74 6.88 3.61 6.63
C PRO A 74 8.06 4.50 6.24
N ARG A 75 8.70 5.14 7.23
CA ARG A 75 9.83 6.06 7.01
C ARG A 75 11.04 5.38 6.37
N VAL A 76 11.26 4.11 6.72
CA VAL A 76 12.36 3.31 6.15
C VAL A 76 12.09 3.03 4.67
N GLY A 77 10.89 2.54 4.33
CA GLY A 77 10.47 2.35 2.94
C GLY A 77 10.53 3.64 2.13
N LYS A 78 10.09 4.77 2.72
CA LYS A 78 10.20 6.09 2.09
C LYS A 78 11.63 6.43 1.67
N ARG A 79 12.63 6.12 2.49
CA ARG A 79 14.04 6.42 2.18
C ARG A 79 14.67 5.46 1.18
N LEU A 80 14.22 4.21 1.13
CA LEU A 80 14.82 3.16 0.30
C LEU A 80 14.20 3.08 -1.11
N PHE A 81 12.91 3.38 -1.21
CA PHE A 81 12.13 3.10 -2.42
C PHE A 81 11.68 4.37 -3.13
N VAL A 82 11.31 5.43 -2.40
CA VAL A 82 10.67 6.60 -3.01
C VAL A 82 11.69 7.49 -3.72
N THR A 83 11.52 7.63 -5.03
CA THR A 83 12.27 8.53 -5.91
C THR A 83 11.49 9.80 -6.25
N ASP A 84 10.15 9.75 -6.25
CA ASP A 84 9.28 10.90 -6.48
C ASP A 84 8.02 10.81 -5.59
N LEU A 85 7.94 11.72 -4.62
CA LEU A 85 6.83 11.77 -3.67
C LEU A 85 5.51 12.22 -4.30
N LYS A 86 5.55 13.13 -5.28
CA LYS A 86 4.33 13.63 -5.93
C LYS A 86 3.74 12.57 -6.84
N ALA A 87 4.61 11.87 -7.57
CA ALA A 87 4.20 10.74 -8.39
C ALA A 87 3.54 9.65 -7.52
N LEU A 88 4.16 9.30 -6.38
CA LEU A 88 3.58 8.34 -5.44
C LEU A 88 2.25 8.81 -4.84
N ALA A 89 2.14 10.08 -4.45
CA ALA A 89 0.89 10.65 -3.95
C ALA A 89 -0.23 10.56 -5.00
N ASN A 90 0.06 10.86 -6.26
CA ASN A 90 -0.91 10.71 -7.35
C ASN A 90 -1.28 9.25 -7.59
N GLY A 91 -0.33 8.31 -7.53
CA GLY A 91 -0.62 6.89 -7.60
C GLY A 91 -1.60 6.43 -6.50
N PHE A 92 -1.44 6.90 -5.26
CA PHE A 92 -2.42 6.63 -4.21
C PHE A 92 -3.79 7.25 -4.48
N ARG A 93 -3.86 8.44 -5.07
CA ARG A 93 -5.13 9.05 -5.50
C ARG A 93 -5.81 8.24 -6.58
N GLU A 94 -5.07 7.78 -7.60
CA GLU A 94 -5.60 6.92 -8.66
C GLU A 94 -6.13 5.59 -8.11
N LEU A 95 -5.41 4.96 -7.18
CA LEU A 95 -5.87 3.76 -6.50
C LEU A 95 -7.13 3.99 -5.67
N ALA A 96 -7.32 5.19 -5.10
CA ALA A 96 -8.52 5.54 -4.35
C ALA A 96 -9.78 5.62 -5.24
N GLU A 97 -9.60 5.79 -6.55
CA GLU A 97 -10.70 5.84 -7.54
C GLU A 97 -11.04 4.46 -8.11
N LEU A 98 -10.42 3.38 -7.61
CA LEU A 98 -10.79 2.02 -8.01
C LEU A 98 -12.26 1.74 -7.71
N PRO A 99 -13.06 1.27 -8.70
CA PRO A 99 -14.47 0.99 -8.50
C PRO A 99 -14.64 -0.12 -7.47
N GLU A 100 -15.63 0.07 -6.59
CA GLU A 100 -16.01 -0.88 -5.55
C GLU A 100 -14.84 -1.34 -4.66
N LEU A 101 -13.87 -0.45 -4.38
CA LEU A 101 -12.78 -0.75 -3.45
C LEU A 101 -13.32 -1.07 -2.06
N LYS A 102 -13.27 -2.34 -1.67
CA LYS A 102 -13.80 -2.84 -0.38
C LYS A 102 -12.72 -3.01 0.68
N ARG A 103 -11.49 -3.30 0.28
CA ARG A 103 -10.42 -3.57 1.23
C ARG A 103 -9.03 -3.29 0.69
N ILE A 104 -8.13 -2.93 1.60
CA ILE A 104 -6.70 -2.82 1.33
C ILE A 104 -5.98 -3.80 2.26
N ILE A 105 -5.20 -4.68 1.66
CA ILE A 105 -4.36 -5.66 2.34
C ILE A 105 -2.92 -5.17 2.20
N VAL A 106 -2.20 -5.14 3.32
CA VAL A 106 -0.82 -4.64 3.39
C VAL A 106 0.11 -5.73 3.92
N SER A 107 1.40 -5.69 3.55
CA SER A 107 2.42 -6.57 4.14
C SER A 107 2.49 -6.47 5.67
N HIS A 108 2.13 -5.31 6.21
CA HIS A 108 2.33 -4.99 7.63
C HIS A 108 1.09 -4.36 8.28
N GLY A 109 0.42 -5.15 9.12
CA GLY A 109 -0.65 -4.70 9.99
C GLY A 109 -2.03 -5.23 9.59
N ASP A 110 -3.06 -4.47 9.96
CA ASP A 110 -4.44 -4.90 9.83
C ASP A 110 -5.01 -4.55 8.43
N VAL A 111 -5.89 -5.41 7.93
CA VAL A 111 -6.66 -5.16 6.70
C VAL A 111 -7.58 -3.96 6.91
N MET A 112 -7.58 -3.01 5.97
CA MET A 112 -8.45 -1.83 6.01
C MET A 112 -9.75 -2.13 5.29
N THR A 113 -10.91 -1.98 5.96
CA THR A 113 -12.23 -2.31 5.37
C THR A 113 -13.29 -1.20 5.51
N ASP A 114 -13.12 -0.25 6.44
CA ASP A 114 -14.16 0.76 6.73
C ASP A 114 -14.28 1.85 5.64
N ASP A 115 -13.16 2.50 5.29
CA ASP A 115 -13.08 3.57 4.27
C ASP A 115 -11.74 3.47 3.52
N PRO A 116 -11.51 2.40 2.73
CA PRO A 116 -10.22 2.14 2.10
C PRO A 116 -9.81 3.26 1.14
N ALA A 117 -10.74 3.77 0.33
CA ALA A 117 -10.48 4.87 -0.59
C ALA A 117 -10.10 6.16 0.16
N GLY A 118 -10.81 6.48 1.26
CA GLY A 118 -10.44 7.63 2.07
C GLY A 118 -9.10 7.48 2.78
N GLU A 119 -8.69 6.26 3.19
CA GLU A 119 -7.34 6.05 3.71
C GLU A 119 -6.26 6.32 2.66
N LEU A 120 -6.45 5.87 1.42
CA LEU A 120 -5.51 6.17 0.33
C LEU A 120 -5.38 7.67 0.07
N ARG A 121 -6.50 8.40 0.04
CA ARG A 121 -6.51 9.86 -0.09
C ARG A 121 -5.78 10.54 1.08
N ARG A 122 -6.03 10.11 2.31
CA ARG A 122 -5.33 10.63 3.51
C ARG A 122 -3.82 10.39 3.44
N VAL A 123 -3.41 9.22 2.96
CA VAL A 123 -1.98 8.91 2.78
C VAL A 123 -1.39 9.79 1.68
N ALA A 124 -2.06 9.92 0.54
CA ALA A 124 -1.63 10.79 -0.56
C ALA A 124 -1.40 12.24 -0.08
N ASP A 125 -2.36 12.81 0.66
CA ASP A 125 -2.26 14.17 1.19
C ASP A 125 -1.10 14.34 2.19
N SER A 126 -0.70 13.27 2.87
CA SER A 126 0.46 13.30 3.78
C SER A 126 1.82 13.32 3.05
N LEU A 127 1.84 12.97 1.76
CA LEU A 127 3.03 12.93 0.92
C LEU A 127 3.25 14.22 0.12
N GLY A 128 2.19 15.02 -0.08
CA GLY A 128 2.19 16.32 -0.79
C GLY A 128 1.41 16.29 -2.09
#